data_AF-A0A015LAK8-F1
#
_entry.id   AF-A0A015LAK8-F1
#
_cell.length_a   1.000
_cell.length_b   1.000
_cell.length_c   1.000
_cell.angle_alpha   90.00
_cell.angle_beta   90.00
_cell.angle_gamma   90.00
#
_symmetry.space_group_name_H-M   'P 1'
#
loop_
_entity.id
_entity.type
_entity.pdbx_description
1 polymer ?
#
loop_
_entity_poly.entity_id
_entity_poly.type
_entity_poly.pdbx_seq_one_letter_code
_entity_poly.pdbx_strand_id
1 'polypeptide(L)'
;MLNMGDFVGTLEEDFLKFISVEGESFLSYTTFQLGQFVENGFLKTLFDKNPQQSIDKAQLLVDMFGESANMNNFAQQAAAMNIQPSTLSLIFSIALYASSRS
;
A
#
# COMPACT_ATOMS: atom_id res chain seq x y z
N MET A 1 -1.79 -31.89 -31.12
CA MET A 1 -1.76 -31.93 -29.65
C MET A 1 -0.61 -31.06 -29.21
N LEU A 2 -0.88 -29.91 -28.57
CA LEU A 2 0.18 -29.08 -27.98
C LEU A 2 0.65 -29.76 -26.69
N ASN A 3 1.96 -29.89 -26.55
CA ASN A 3 2.61 -30.59 -25.45
C ASN A 3 2.43 -29.75 -24.17
N MET A 4 1.78 -30.30 -23.14
CA MET A 4 1.50 -29.64 -21.86
C MET A 4 2.76 -29.42 -20.99
N GLY A 5 3.95 -29.66 -21.56
CA GLY A 5 5.25 -29.49 -20.90
C GLY A 5 5.98 -28.18 -21.24
N ASP A 6 5.41 -27.32 -22.08
CA ASP A 6 6.08 -26.11 -22.59
C ASP A 6 5.69 -24.82 -21.83
N PHE A 7 4.95 -24.96 -20.72
CA PHE A 7 4.36 -23.84 -19.96
C PHE A 7 4.93 -23.73 -18.53
N VAL A 8 6.18 -24.13 -18.33
CA VAL A 8 6.86 -24.02 -17.03
C VAL A 8 8.08 -23.12 -17.18
N GLY A 9 7.86 -21.86 -17.55
CA GLY A 9 8.68 -20.80 -16.98
C GLY A 9 8.41 -20.83 -15.48
N THR A 10 9.45 -20.93 -14.65
CA THR A 10 9.23 -20.89 -13.21
C THR A 10 8.75 -19.49 -12.81
N LEU A 11 7.96 -19.38 -11.74
CA LEU A 11 7.58 -18.08 -11.15
C LEU A 11 8.79 -17.14 -10.99
N GLU A 12 9.96 -17.73 -10.71
CA GLU A 12 11.24 -17.05 -10.60
C GLU A 12 11.73 -16.48 -11.95
N GLU A 13 11.68 -17.25 -13.04
CA GLU A 13 12.05 -16.77 -14.37
C GLU A 13 11.11 -15.66 -14.87
N ASP A 14 9.79 -15.82 -14.64
CA ASP A 14 8.81 -14.80 -14.98
C ASP A 14 8.99 -13.52 -14.16
N PHE A 15 9.31 -13.65 -12.87
CA PHE A 15 9.62 -12.51 -12.00
C PHE A 15 10.91 -11.81 -12.45
N LEU A 16 11.98 -12.55 -12.71
CA LEU A 16 13.25 -11.98 -13.19
C LEU A 16 13.09 -11.29 -14.54
N LYS A 17 12.27 -11.87 -15.44
CA LYS A 17 11.91 -11.26 -16.72
C LYS A 17 11.12 -9.97 -16.54
N PHE A 18 10.14 -9.95 -15.63
CA PHE A 18 9.43 -8.74 -15.25
C PHE A 18 10.39 -7.65 -14.74
N ILE A 19 11.28 -7.99 -13.80
CA ILE A 19 12.25 -7.03 -13.26
C ILE A 19 13.18 -6.49 -14.37
N SER A 20 13.62 -7.36 -15.28
CA SER A 20 14.49 -6.95 -16.39
C SER A 20 13.83 -6.05 -17.42
N VAL A 21 12.51 -6.16 -17.62
CA VAL A 21 11.79 -5.41 -18.66
C VAL A 21 11.08 -4.18 -18.08
N GLU A 22 10.41 -4.35 -16.94
CA GLU A 22 9.48 -3.37 -16.39
C GLU A 22 9.95 -2.82 -15.03
N GLY A 23 10.98 -3.42 -14.41
CA GLY A 23 11.37 -3.08 -13.04
C GLY A 23 11.71 -1.61 -12.83
N GLU A 24 12.47 -0.99 -13.75
CA GLU A 24 12.82 0.43 -13.65
C GLU A 24 11.58 1.33 -13.80
N SER A 25 10.73 1.07 -14.80
CA SER A 25 9.49 1.81 -15.05
C SER A 25 8.52 1.68 -13.88
N PHE A 26 8.37 0.46 -13.35
CA PHE A 26 7.57 0.14 -12.17
C PHE A 26 8.06 0.92 -10.94
N LEU A 27 9.36 0.90 -10.66
CA LEU A 27 9.93 1.60 -9.51
C LEU A 27 9.83 3.13 -9.66
N SER A 28 10.09 3.64 -10.86
CA SER A 28 9.96 5.07 -11.18
C SER A 28 8.52 5.55 -10.97
N TYR A 29 7.55 4.81 -11.51
CA TYR A 29 6.14 5.12 -11.36
C TYR A 29 5.67 5.01 -9.91
N THR A 30 6.05 3.94 -9.21
CA THR A 30 5.77 3.76 -7.77
C THR A 30 6.32 4.92 -6.95
N THR A 31 7.55 5.34 -7.23
CA THR A 31 8.21 6.48 -6.57
C THR A 31 7.44 7.78 -6.83
N PHE A 32 7.02 8.02 -8.07
CA PHE A 32 6.21 9.19 -8.42
C PHE A 32 4.88 9.20 -7.67
N GLN A 33 4.15 8.07 -7.64
CA GLN A 33 2.87 7.97 -6.93
C GLN A 33 3.01 8.17 -5.42
N LEU A 34 4.06 7.62 -4.81
CA LEU A 34 4.37 7.86 -3.40
C LEU A 34 4.72 9.33 -3.15
N GLY A 35 5.47 9.97 -4.04
CA GLY A 35 5.74 11.41 -3.98
C GLY A 35 4.46 12.25 -4.00
N GLN A 36 3.56 11.97 -4.95
CA GLN A 36 2.26 12.64 -5.04
C GLN A 36 1.39 12.40 -3.80
N PHE A 37 1.41 11.18 -3.24
CA PHE A 37 0.73 10.88 -1.98
C PHE A 37 1.26 11.72 -0.81
N VAL A 38 2.57 11.90 -0.70
CA VAL A 38 3.16 12.75 0.35
C VAL A 38 2.76 14.21 0.16
N GLU A 39 2.73 14.68 -1.08
CA GLU A 39 2.42 16.09 -1.41
C GLU A 39 0.93 16.44 -1.28
N ASN A 40 0.01 15.47 -1.37
CA ASN A 40 -1.42 15.73 -1.34
C ASN A 40 -1.96 16.24 0.01
N GLY A 41 -1.11 16.33 1.05
CA GLY A 41 -1.45 16.88 2.36
C GLY A 41 -2.20 15.92 3.29
N PHE A 42 -2.47 14.68 2.88
CA PHE A 42 -3.14 13.68 3.72
C PHE A 42 -2.42 13.45 5.05
N LEU A 43 -1.11 13.22 5.01
CA LEU A 43 -0.32 12.98 6.22
C LEU A 43 -0.35 14.20 7.16
N LYS A 44 -0.37 15.40 6.59
CA LYS A 44 -0.52 16.64 7.36
C LYS A 44 -1.86 16.65 8.10
N THR A 45 -2.95 16.32 7.43
CA THR A 45 -4.30 16.23 8.03
C THR A 45 -4.37 15.14 9.10
N LEU A 46 -3.82 13.95 8.83
CA LEU A 46 -3.87 12.81 9.75
C LEU A 46 -3.13 13.07 11.08
N PHE A 47 -2.04 13.83 11.02
CA PHE A 47 -1.18 14.15 12.17
C PHE A 47 -1.33 15.57 12.69
N ASP A 48 -2.33 16.33 12.21
CA ASP A 48 -2.61 17.65 12.76
C ASP A 48 -2.94 17.55 14.26
N LYS A 49 -2.33 18.42 15.05
CA LYS A 49 -2.48 18.47 16.51
C LYS A 49 -3.40 19.60 16.96
N ASN A 50 -4.08 20.27 16.03
CA ASN A 50 -5.01 21.35 16.36
C ASN A 50 -6.12 20.85 17.30
N PRO A 51 -6.16 21.29 18.57
CA PRO A 51 -7.12 20.80 19.55
C PRO A 51 -8.56 21.23 19.27
N GLN A 52 -8.79 22.20 18.37
CA GLN A 52 -10.14 22.61 17.95
C GLN A 52 -10.74 21.69 16.87
N GLN A 53 -9.94 20.79 16.28
CA GLN A 53 -10.33 19.96 15.15
C GLN A 53 -10.26 18.49 15.56
N SER A 54 -11.38 17.92 16.02
CA SER A 54 -11.46 16.48 16.29
C SER A 54 -11.57 15.72 14.97
N ILE A 55 -10.44 15.24 14.46
CA ILE A 55 -10.40 14.41 13.24
C ILE A 55 -10.52 12.94 13.65
N ASP A 56 -11.52 12.25 13.11
CA ASP A 56 -11.59 10.80 13.18
C ASP A 56 -10.58 10.19 12.20
N LYS A 57 -9.47 9.72 12.74
CA LYS A 57 -8.38 9.12 11.96
C LYS A 57 -8.76 7.80 11.32
N ALA A 58 -9.70 7.06 11.93
CA ALA A 58 -10.21 5.81 11.37
C ALA A 58 -10.94 6.10 10.06
N GLN A 59 -11.87 7.05 10.13
CA GLN A 59 -12.68 7.43 8.99
C GLN A 59 -11.83 8.05 7.89
N LEU A 60 -10.85 8.90 8.25
CA LEU A 60 -9.94 9.53 7.28
C LEU A 60 -9.13 8.49 6.47
N LEU A 61 -8.71 7.38 7.10
CA LEU A 61 -8.03 6.28 6.40
C LEU A 61 -8.97 5.56 5.44
N VAL A 62 -10.21 5.28 5.86
CA VAL A 62 -11.23 4.62 5.04
C VAL A 62 -11.65 5.53 3.86
N ASP A 63 -11.80 6.83 4.08
CA ASP A 63 -12.17 7.78 3.03
C ASP A 63 -11.09 7.87 1.93
N MET A 64 -9.81 7.78 2.30
CA MET A 64 -8.69 7.87 1.36
C MET A 64 -8.40 6.53 0.64
N PHE A 65 -8.48 5.42 1.36
CA PHE A 65 -7.96 4.12 0.91
C PHE A 65 -9.02 3.00 0.83
N GLY A 66 -10.26 3.29 1.21
CA GLY A 66 -11.37 2.34 1.22
C GLY A 66 -11.40 1.43 2.45
N GLU A 67 -12.38 0.53 2.50
CA GLU A 67 -12.62 -0.34 3.67
C GLU A 67 -11.50 -1.34 3.97
N SER A 68 -10.61 -1.60 3.02
CA SER A 68 -9.41 -2.38 3.27
C SER A 68 -8.47 -1.71 4.28
N ALA A 69 -8.58 -0.39 4.47
CA ALA A 69 -7.83 0.38 5.47
C ALA A 69 -8.51 0.39 6.85
N ASN A 70 -9.65 -0.28 7.03
CA ASN A 70 -10.36 -0.27 8.29
C ASN A 70 -9.53 -0.89 9.43
N MET A 71 -9.26 -0.10 10.48
CA MET A 71 -8.35 -0.49 11.56
C MET A 71 -8.84 -1.71 12.37
N ASN A 72 -10.15 -1.99 12.35
CA ASN A 72 -10.71 -3.17 13.01
C ASN A 72 -10.13 -4.48 12.45
N ASN A 73 -9.76 -4.49 11.17
CA ASN A 73 -9.15 -5.65 10.51
C ASN A 73 -7.73 -5.94 11.02
N PHE A 74 -7.07 -4.95 11.64
CA PHE A 74 -5.65 -5.01 12.01
C PHE A 74 -5.40 -5.20 13.50
N ALA A 75 -6.44 -5.23 14.35
CA ALA A 75 -6.29 -5.22 15.80
C ALA A 75 -5.39 -6.35 16.34
N GLN A 76 -5.58 -7.59 15.87
CA GLN A 76 -4.80 -8.74 16.32
C GLN A 76 -3.35 -8.72 15.78
N GLN A 77 -3.17 -8.35 14.52
CA GLN A 77 -1.85 -8.27 13.90
C GLN A 77 -0.99 -7.16 14.50
N ALA A 78 -1.60 -5.99 14.74
CA ALA A 78 -0.93 -4.85 15.36
C ALA A 78 -0.46 -5.19 16.78
N ALA A 79 -1.26 -5.95 17.54
CA ALA A 79 -0.87 -6.45 18.86
C ALA A 79 0.33 -7.40 18.79
N ALA A 80 0.32 -8.36 17.85
CA ALA A 80 1.44 -9.28 17.65
C ALA A 80 2.73 -8.57 17.22
N MET A 81 2.62 -7.46 16.46
CA MET A 81 3.73 -6.65 15.98
C MET A 81 4.17 -5.55 16.96
N ASN A 82 3.48 -5.40 18.09
CA ASN A 82 3.69 -4.31 19.07
C ASN A 82 3.62 -2.90 18.46
N ILE A 83 2.63 -2.67 17.58
CA ILE A 83 2.34 -1.36 16.98
C ILE A 83 0.86 -1.00 17.13
N GLN A 84 0.52 0.26 16.92
CA GLN A 84 -0.88 0.69 16.93
C GLN A 84 -1.62 0.22 15.66
N PRO A 85 -2.89 -0.22 15.74
CA PRO A 85 -3.67 -0.62 14.57
C PRO A 85 -3.75 0.45 13.47
N SER A 86 -3.78 1.74 13.87
CA SER A 86 -3.72 2.86 12.93
C SER A 86 -2.41 2.93 12.15
N THR A 87 -1.28 2.59 12.79
CA THR A 87 0.03 2.55 12.14
C THR A 87 0.08 1.42 11.14
N LEU A 88 -0.43 0.23 11.50
CA LEU A 88 -0.45 -0.91 10.60
C LEU A 88 -1.38 -0.69 9.40
N SER A 89 -2.59 -0.16 9.64
CA SER A 89 -3.53 0.22 8.58
C SER A 89 -2.92 1.23 7.60
N LEU A 90 -2.24 2.26 8.11
CA LEU A 90 -1.58 3.26 7.26
C LEU A 90 -0.49 2.64 6.38
N ILE A 91 0.39 1.79 6.95
CA ILE A 91 1.45 1.11 6.19
C ILE A 91 0.85 0.22 5.10
N PHE A 92 -0.13 -0.60 5.47
CA PHE A 92 -0.83 -1.48 4.52
C PHE A 92 -1.47 -0.68 3.39
N SER A 93 -2.13 0.43 3.72
CA SER A 93 -2.83 1.27 2.75
C SER A 93 -1.88 1.99 1.78
N ILE A 94 -0.72 2.46 2.27
CA ILE A 94 0.31 3.06 1.42
C ILE A 94 0.88 2.01 0.45
N ALA A 95 1.18 0.80 0.95
CA ALA A 95 1.66 -0.29 0.11
C ALA A 95 0.63 -0.67 -0.95
N LEU A 96 -0.64 -0.85 -0.56
CA LEU A 96 -1.72 -1.18 -1.48
C LEU A 96 -1.95 -0.07 -2.52
N TYR A 97 -1.97 1.20 -2.10
CA TYR A 97 -2.12 2.34 -3.01
C TYR A 97 -1.02 2.36 -4.06
N ALA A 98 0.24 2.24 -3.63
CA ALA A 98 1.40 2.22 -4.51
C ALA A 98 1.32 1.05 -5.52
N SER A 99 0.97 -0.16 -5.05
CA SER A 99 0.82 -1.36 -5.89
C SER A 99 -0.41 -1.35 -6.80
N SER A 100 -1.48 -0.61 -6.47
CA SER A 100 -2.69 -0.55 -7.30
C SER A 100 -2.58 0.37 -8.51
N ARG A 101 -1.59 1.27 -8.49
CA ARG A 101 -1.39 2.28 -9.54
C ARG A 101 -0.39 1.84 -10.59
N SER A 102 0.50 0.92 -10.24
CA SER A 102 1.48 0.26 -11.11
C SER A 102 0.86 -0.80 -12.01
#